data_AF-A0A1E7HHX5-F1
#
_entry.id   AF-A0A1E7HHX5-F1
#
_cell.length_a   1.000
_cell.length_b   1.000
_cell.length_c   1.000
_cell.angle_alpha   90.00
_cell.angle_beta   90.00
_cell.angle_gamma   90.00
#
_symmetry.space_group_name_H-M   'P 1'
#
loop_
_entity.id
_entity.type
_entity.pdbx_description
1 polymer ?
#
loop_
_entity_poly.entity_id
_entity_poly.type
_entity_poly.pdbx_seq_one_letter_code
_entity_poly.pdbx_strand_id
1 'polypeptide(L)'
;MKYKVRVVRIFRNTSYVALMTTDLSLSVEQMVKYYEARWKIEAGFKEIKQEIGSARSKTRDAQAVLNHHNFCMMGAMLTWIYADRLQNTPDRRFKIQGCASFAFSGVRRTLQRRR
;
A
#
# COMPACT_ATOMS: atom_id res chain seq x y z
N MET A 1 -26.79 3.41 22.41
CA MET A 1 -25.65 4.34 22.58
C MET A 1 -25.54 5.20 21.33
N LYS A 2 -25.60 6.54 21.44
CA LYS A 2 -25.53 7.45 20.28
C LYS A 2 -24.11 7.99 20.14
N TYR A 3 -23.51 7.87 18.96
CA TYR A 3 -22.16 8.39 18.66
C TYR A 3 -22.23 9.51 17.63
N LYS A 4 -21.41 10.55 17.82
CA LYS A 4 -21.22 11.60 16.83
C LYS A 4 -20.27 11.09 15.74
N VAL A 5 -20.68 11.23 14.48
CA VAL A 5 -19.89 10.85 13.31
C VAL A 5 -19.79 12.06 12.40
N ARG A 6 -18.59 12.34 11.89
CA ARG A 6 -18.39 13.34 10.84
C ARG A 6 -18.48 12.66 9.49
N VAL A 7 -19.36 13.18 8.63
CA VAL A 7 -19.54 12.69 7.26
C VAL A 7 -19.10 13.78 6.30
N VAL A 8 -18.18 13.46 5.40
CA VAL A 8 -17.69 14.35 4.34
C VAL A 8 -18.08 13.75 2.99
N ARG A 9 -18.78 14.52 2.15
CA ARG A 9 -19.14 14.12 0.79
C ARG A 9 -18.19 14.79 -0.19
N ILE A 10 -17.52 13.99 -1.01
CA ILE A 10 -16.56 14.44 -2.01
C ILE A 10 -17.15 14.12 -3.38
N PHE A 11 -17.26 15.13 -4.23
CA PHE A 11 -17.65 14.93 -5.62
C PHE A 11 -16.41 14.54 -6.44
N ARG A 12 -16.46 13.40 -7.12
CA ARG A 12 -15.35 12.91 -7.95
C ARG A 12 -15.88 12.43 -9.29
N ASN A 13 -15.43 13.09 -10.37
CA ASN A 13 -15.82 12.87 -11.76
C ASN A 13 -17.33 12.90 -11.99
N THR A 14 -18.02 11.79 -11.69
CA THR A 14 -19.43 11.55 -11.99
C THR A 14 -20.26 11.17 -10.76
N SER A 15 -19.64 10.98 -9.59
CA SER A 15 -20.35 10.49 -8.40
C SER A 15 -19.84 11.12 -7.10
N TYR A 16 -20.69 11.05 -6.07
CA TYR A 16 -20.33 11.45 -4.71
C TYR A 16 -19.81 10.25 -3.93
N VAL A 17 -18.67 10.42 -3.27
CA VAL A 17 -18.12 9.47 -2.30
C VAL A 17 -18.27 10.07 -0.91
N ALA A 18 -18.84 9.30 0.02
CA ALA A 18 -18.97 9.72 1.41
C ALA A 18 -17.86 9.07 2.26
N LEU A 19 -17.05 9.89 2.92
CA LEU A 19 -16.10 9.47 3.94
C LEU A 19 -16.71 9.71 5.32
N MET A 20 -16.55 8.74 6.21
CA MET A 20 -17.07 8.81 7.57
C MET A 20 -15.94 8.60 8.57
N THR A 21 -15.93 9.38 9.64
CA THR A 21 -14.98 9.21 10.75
C THR A 21 -15.66 9.45 12.09
N THR A 22 -15.22 8.72 13.10
CA THR A 22 -15.57 8.96 14.51
C THR A 22 -14.71 10.05 15.14
N ASP A 23 -13.57 10.38 14.53
CA ASP A 23 -12.70 11.46 14.98
C ASP A 23 -13.19 12.81 14.45
N LEU A 24 -13.79 13.60 15.33
CA LEU A 24 -14.33 14.92 15.00
C LEU A 24 -13.25 16.00 14.86
N SER A 25 -12.01 15.73 15.29
CA SER A 25 -10.91 16.70 15.27
C SER A 25 -10.22 16.80 13.90
N LEU A 26 -10.39 15.79 13.04
CA LEU A 26 -9.75 15.73 11.73
C LEU A 26 -10.27 16.81 10.79
N SER A 27 -9.36 17.50 10.10
CA SER A 27 -9.72 18.39 8.99
C SER A 27 -10.23 17.58 7.78
N VAL A 28 -10.92 18.25 6.86
CA VAL A 28 -11.40 17.61 5.63
C VAL A 28 -10.22 17.11 4.79
N GLU A 29 -9.14 17.88 4.70
CA GLU A 29 -7.93 17.49 3.96
C GLU A 29 -7.26 16.25 4.59
N GLN A 30 -7.22 16.17 5.92
CA GLN A 30 -6.69 15.01 6.62
C GLN A 30 -7.54 13.76 6.38
N MET A 31 -8.86 13.89 6.40
CA MET A 31 -9.77 12.78 6.08
C MET A 31 -9.53 12.23 4.67
N VAL A 32 -9.37 13.12 3.68
CA VAL A 32 -9.04 12.74 2.30
C VAL A 32 -7.69 12.03 2.25
N LYS A 33 -6.65 12.62 2.87
CA LYS A 33 -5.28 12.07 2.89
C LYS A 33 -5.21 10.67 3.52
N TYR A 34 -5.93 10.44 4.62
CA TYR A 34 -6.00 9.11 5.24
C TYR A 34 -6.73 8.10 4.36
N TYR A 35 -7.80 8.52 3.69
CA TYR A 35 -8.50 7.66 2.76
C TYR A 35 -7.65 7.31 1.53
N GLU A 36 -6.86 8.26 1.00
CA GLU A 36 -5.89 8.00 -0.06
C GLU A 36 -4.82 6.98 0.35
N ALA A 37 -4.40 6.99 1.62
CA ALA A 37 -3.46 6.01 2.14
C ALA A 37 -4.03 4.57 2.13
N ARG A 38 -5.37 4.38 2.16
CA ARG A 38 -6.03 3.06 2.06
C ARG A 38 -5.62 2.30 0.81
N TRP A 39 -5.48 2.99 -0.33
CA TRP A 39 -5.10 2.38 -1.61
C TRP A 39 -3.70 1.75 -1.58
N LYS A 40 -2.81 2.23 -0.71
CA LYS A 40 -1.46 1.67 -0.57
C LYS A 40 -1.47 0.20 -0.16
N ILE A 41 -2.48 -0.23 0.63
CA ILE A 41 -2.62 -1.63 1.05
C ILE A 41 -2.98 -2.52 -0.15
N GLU A 42 -3.91 -2.08 -1.00
CA GLU A 42 -4.30 -2.82 -2.20
C GLU A 42 -3.15 -2.93 -3.20
N ALA A 43 -2.41 -1.84 -3.40
CA ALA A 43 -1.20 -1.83 -4.20
C ALA A 43 -0.14 -2.78 -3.63
N GLY A 44 0.08 -2.76 -2.32
CA GLY A 44 1.00 -3.66 -1.63
C GLY A 44 0.64 -5.14 -1.84
N PHE A 45 -0.63 -5.52 -1.69
CA PHE A 45 -1.05 -6.90 -1.96
C PHE A 45 -0.88 -7.31 -3.42
N LYS A 46 -1.12 -6.39 -4.37
CA LYS A 46 -0.86 -6.64 -5.79
C LYS A 46 0.62 -6.93 -6.04
N GLU A 47 1.51 -6.14 -5.45
CA GLU A 47 2.96 -6.29 -5.60
C GLU A 47 3.45 -7.60 -4.96
N ILE A 48 2.96 -7.96 -3.77
CA ILE A 48 3.33 -9.22 -3.09
C ILE A 48 2.96 -10.45 -3.96
N LYS A 49 1.80 -10.42 -4.60
CA LYS A 49 1.34 -11.51 -5.48
C LYS A 49 2.12 -11.56 -6.80
N GLN A 50 2.34 -10.42 -7.45
CA GLN A 50 2.91 -10.35 -8.81
C GLN A 50 4.44 -10.39 -8.81
N GLU A 51 5.09 -9.64 -7.90
CA GLU A 51 6.54 -9.43 -7.89
C GLU A 51 7.27 -10.43 -6.99
N ILE A 52 6.79 -10.62 -5.76
CA ILE A 52 7.41 -11.54 -4.79
C ILE A 52 6.98 -12.99 -5.07
N GLY A 53 5.75 -13.18 -5.57
CA GLY A 53 5.25 -14.49 -5.95
C GLY A 53 4.60 -15.27 -4.79
N SER A 54 3.96 -14.59 -3.85
CA SER A 54 3.26 -15.26 -2.73
C SER A 54 2.18 -16.25 -3.18
N ALA A 55 1.58 -16.02 -4.36
CA ALA A 55 0.57 -16.88 -4.96
C ALA A 55 1.14 -18.03 -5.82
N ARG A 56 2.47 -18.16 -5.91
CA ARG A 56 3.15 -19.13 -6.80
C ARG A 56 3.72 -20.34 -6.07
N SER A 57 3.35 -20.56 -4.79
CA SER A 57 3.77 -21.78 -4.10
C SER A 57 3.21 -23.01 -4.81
N LYS A 58 4.08 -24.00 -5.06
CA LYS A 58 3.71 -25.31 -5.63
C LYS A 58 3.69 -26.42 -4.58
N THR A 59 3.86 -26.08 -3.30
CA THR A 59 3.85 -27.05 -2.21
C THR A 59 2.46 -27.62 -1.99
N ARG A 60 2.37 -28.92 -1.72
CA ARG A 60 1.09 -29.61 -1.46
C ARG A 60 0.75 -29.71 0.03
N ASP A 61 1.69 -29.30 0.89
CA ASP A 61 1.50 -29.22 2.34
C ASP A 61 1.00 -27.82 2.74
N ALA A 62 -0.06 -27.78 3.55
CA ALA A 62 -0.71 -26.54 3.96
C ALA A 62 0.22 -25.67 4.83
N GLN A 63 1.00 -26.27 5.71
CA GLN A 63 1.94 -25.55 6.57
C GLN A 63 3.06 -24.91 5.73
N ALA A 64 3.57 -25.63 4.72
CA ALA A 64 4.55 -25.11 3.78
C ALA A 64 4.00 -23.93 2.96
N VAL A 65 2.73 -23.98 2.52
CA VAL A 65 2.08 -22.86 1.83
C VAL A 65 1.97 -21.64 2.75
N LEU A 66 1.54 -21.81 4.00
CA LEU A 66 1.44 -20.74 4.98
C LEU A 66 2.80 -20.12 5.29
N ASN A 67 3.82 -20.95 5.50
CA ASN A 67 5.18 -20.50 5.76
C ASN A 67 5.71 -19.68 4.57
N HIS A 68 5.56 -20.16 3.32
CA HIS A 68 5.94 -19.42 2.12
C HIS A 68 5.25 -18.05 2.04
N HIS A 69 3.94 -18.02 2.29
CA HIS A 69 3.18 -16.77 2.30
C HIS A 69 3.71 -15.79 3.35
N ASN A 70 3.94 -16.25 4.58
CA ASN A 70 4.48 -15.43 5.66
C ASN A 70 5.89 -14.90 5.34
N PHE A 71 6.75 -15.71 4.73
CA PHE A 71 8.06 -15.26 4.25
C PHE A 71 7.94 -14.19 3.18
N CYS A 72 7.02 -14.33 2.22
CA CYS A 72 6.76 -13.29 1.22
C CYS A 72 6.28 -11.98 1.86
N MET A 73 5.37 -12.06 2.83
CA MET A 73 4.87 -10.88 3.57
C MET A 73 6.00 -10.19 4.36
N MET A 74 6.85 -10.97 5.04
CA MET A 74 8.01 -10.44 5.77
C MET A 74 9.01 -9.77 4.82
N GLY A 75 9.36 -10.42 3.70
CA GLY A 75 10.23 -9.83 2.69
C GLY A 75 9.68 -8.53 2.10
N ALA A 76 8.35 -8.46 1.93
CA ALA A 76 7.69 -7.24 1.51
C ALA A 76 7.88 -6.12 2.54
N MET A 77 7.61 -6.41 3.81
CA MET A 77 7.72 -5.43 4.90
C MET A 77 9.15 -4.93 5.07
N LEU A 78 10.15 -5.82 5.04
CA LEU A 78 11.56 -5.44 5.13
C LEU A 78 11.98 -4.49 3.99
N THR A 79 11.48 -4.74 2.78
CA THR A 79 11.72 -3.85 1.63
C THR A 79 11.08 -2.48 1.84
N TRP A 80 9.89 -2.41 2.43
CA TRP A 80 9.24 -1.14 2.76
C TRP A 80 9.95 -0.37 3.88
N ILE A 81 10.39 -1.05 4.93
CA ILE A 81 11.23 -0.44 5.99
C ILE A 81 12.54 0.10 5.39
N TYR A 82 13.15 -0.66 4.48
CA TYR A 82 14.33 -0.19 3.75
C TYR A 82 14.02 1.03 2.89
N ALA A 83 12.90 1.02 2.16
CA ALA A 83 12.46 2.14 1.33
C ALA A 83 12.24 3.42 2.14
N ASP A 84 11.63 3.30 3.33
CA ASP A 84 11.39 4.41 4.25
C ASP A 84 12.68 5.07 4.74
N ARG A 85 13.76 4.27 4.86
CA ARG A 85 15.10 4.77 5.21
C ARG A 85 15.86 5.38 4.03
N LEU A 86 15.36 5.29 2.80
CA LEU A 86 15.99 5.92 1.65
C LEU A 86 15.70 7.43 1.66
N GLN A 87 16.75 8.24 1.69
CA GLN A 87 16.63 9.72 1.60
C GLN A 87 16.05 10.20 0.26
N ASN A 88 16.18 9.39 -0.80
CA ASN A 88 15.75 9.74 -2.16
C ASN A 88 14.76 8.71 -2.70
N THR A 89 13.68 9.19 -3.32
CA THR A 89 12.69 8.35 -3.98
C THR A 89 13.32 7.62 -5.18
N PRO A 90 13.31 6.28 -5.22
CA PRO A 90 13.88 5.53 -6.33
C PRO A 90 13.09 5.79 -7.62
N ASP A 91 13.81 5.90 -8.73
CA ASP A 91 13.22 6.25 -10.02
C ASP A 91 12.26 5.16 -10.51
N ARG A 92 11.09 5.59 -11.01
CA ARG A 92 10.00 4.70 -11.42
C ARG A 92 10.11 4.40 -12.91
N ARG A 93 9.83 3.14 -13.31
CA ARG A 93 9.71 2.77 -14.74
C ARG A 93 8.53 3.48 -15.42
N PHE A 94 7.45 3.71 -14.69
CA PHE A 94 6.23 4.39 -15.16
C PHE A 94 5.87 5.48 -14.16
N LYS A 95 5.95 6.75 -14.58
CA LYS A 95 5.58 7.90 -13.76
C LYS A 95 4.06 8.05 -13.80
N ILE A 96 3.39 7.76 -12.69
CA ILE A 96 1.95 8.05 -12.52
C ILE A 96 1.82 9.48 -12.02
N GLN A 97 1.20 10.35 -12.82
CA GLN A 97 0.97 11.75 -12.48
C GLN A 97 0.14 11.84 -11.19
N GLY A 98 0.57 12.67 -10.24
CA GLY A 98 -0.11 12.86 -8.94
C GLY A 98 0.19 11.81 -7.87
N CYS A 99 0.98 10.77 -8.14
CA CYS A 99 1.33 9.76 -7.15
C CYS A 99 2.75 9.94 -6.62
N ALA A 100 2.91 10.67 -5.50
CA ALA A 100 4.19 10.89 -4.82
C ALA A 100 4.65 9.71 -3.94
N SER A 101 3.90 8.60 -3.87
CA SER A 101 4.25 7.48 -2.99
C SER A 101 5.41 6.65 -3.56
N PHE A 102 6.07 5.87 -2.72
CA PHE A 102 6.97 4.81 -3.20
C PHE A 102 6.17 3.70 -3.89
N ALA A 103 6.79 3.00 -4.84
CA ALA A 103 6.28 1.76 -5.44
C ALA A 103 7.30 0.66 -5.18
N PHE A 104 6.84 -0.52 -4.73
CA PHE A 104 7.73 -1.61 -4.30
C PHE A 104 8.69 -2.05 -5.41
N SER A 105 8.17 -2.12 -6.64
CA SER A 105 8.96 -2.49 -7.83
C SER A 105 10.15 -1.56 -8.08
N GLY A 106 10.03 -0.27 -7.75
CA GLY A 106 11.12 0.70 -7.84
C GLY A 106 12.22 0.42 -6.83
N VAL A 107 11.84 0.19 -5.56
CA VAL A 107 12.77 -0.11 -4.46
C VAL A 107 13.52 -1.42 -4.72
N ARG A 108 12.81 -2.47 -5.13
CA ARG A 108 13.39 -3.78 -5.48
C ARG A 108 14.45 -3.66 -6.56
N ARG A 109 14.21 -2.85 -7.60
CA ARG A 109 15.18 -2.65 -8.68
C ARG A 109 16.45 -1.96 -8.18
N THR A 110 16.33 -0.99 -7.27
CA THR A 110 17.49 -0.36 -6.63
C THR A 110 18.32 -1.38 -5.84
N LEU A 111 17.68 -2.31 -5.14
CA LEU A 111 18.38 -3.41 -4.46
C LEU A 111 19.08 -4.35 -5.44
N GLN A 112 18.43 -4.71 -6.56
CA GLN A 112 19.01 -5.58 -7.59
C GLN A 112 20.22 -4.96 -8.31
N ARG A 113 20.26 -3.64 -8.47
CA ARG A 113 21.35 -2.91 -9.13
C ARG A 113 22.59 -2.69 -8.26
N ARG A 114 22.49 -2.89 -6.94
CA ARG A 114 23.61 -2.72 -5.99
C ARG A 114 24.42 -4.01 -5.76
N ARG A 115 24.10 -5.09 -6.46
CA ARG A 115 24.92 -6.31 -6.56
C ARG A 115 25.77 -6.24 -7.81
#